data_AF-A0A7J4LHT9-F1
#
_entry.id   AF-A0A7J4LHT9-F1
#
_cell.length_a   1.000
_cell.length_b   1.000
_cell.length_c   1.000
_cell.angle_alpha   90.00
_cell.angle_beta   90.00
_cell.angle_gamma   90.00
#
_symmetry.space_group_name_H-M   'P 1'
#
loop_
_entity.id
_entity.type
_entity.pdbx_description
1 polymer ?
#
loop_
_entity_poly.entity_id
_entity_poly.type
_entity_poly.pdbx_seq_one_letter_code
_entity_poly.pdbx_strand_id
1 'polypeptide(L)'
;MRIVINPAAAKFEKGEILVTSMTRPDFVPLMKKALAVITDEGGITSHAAVICREFKLPCIVGTKIATKMLKDGMMVEVNGNHGVVRILEK
;
A
#
# COMPACT_ATOMS: atom_id res chain seq x y z
N MET A 1 8.70 4.58 -0.48
CA MET A 1 7.70 3.51 -0.26
C MET A 1 8.38 2.27 0.30
N ARG A 2 7.64 1.38 0.96
CA ARG A 2 8.19 0.14 1.53
C ARG A 2 7.29 -1.05 1.21
N ILE A 3 7.90 -2.15 0.80
CA ILE A 3 7.24 -3.44 0.61
C ILE A 3 7.28 -4.20 1.93
N VAL A 4 6.11 -4.57 2.44
CA VAL A 4 5.96 -5.25 3.74
C VAL A 4 5.26 -6.58 3.55
N ILE A 5 5.98 -7.68 3.74
CA ILE A 5 5.43 -9.04 3.74
C ILE A 5 5.05 -9.46 5.17
N ASN A 6 5.91 -9.15 6.15
CA ASN A 6 5.67 -9.44 7.56
C ASN A 6 5.55 -8.13 8.37
N PRO A 7 4.36 -7.79 8.90
CA PRO A 7 4.15 -6.55 9.62
C PRO A 7 4.93 -6.48 10.95
N ALA A 8 5.23 -7.63 11.58
CA ALA A 8 5.91 -7.68 12.87
C ALA A 8 7.41 -7.36 12.79
N ALA A 9 8.04 -7.68 11.65
CA ALA A 9 9.48 -7.45 11.43
C ALA A 9 9.75 -6.20 10.55
N ALA A 10 8.71 -5.56 10.04
CA ALA A 10 8.85 -4.44 9.12
C ALA A 10 9.24 -3.16 9.86
N LYS A 11 10.39 -2.60 9.50
CA LYS A 11 10.69 -1.20 9.79
C LYS A 11 9.86 -0.35 8.83
N PHE A 12 8.85 0.34 9.31
CA PHE A 12 8.00 1.20 8.48
C PHE A 12 7.86 2.56 9.13
N GLU A 13 8.21 3.59 8.37
CA GLU A 13 8.23 4.96 8.85
C GLU A 13 6.90 5.66 8.53
N LYS A 14 6.54 6.63 9.38
CA LYS A 14 5.36 7.44 9.14
C LYS A 14 5.60 8.27 7.89
N GLY A 15 4.61 8.31 7.00
CA GLY A 15 4.75 9.02 5.73
C GLY A 15 5.15 8.12 4.55
N GLU A 16 5.44 6.83 4.79
CA GLU A 16 5.75 5.91 3.69
C GLU A 16 4.47 5.38 3.01
N ILE A 17 4.62 4.90 1.78
CA ILE A 17 3.58 4.18 1.05
C ILE A 17 3.76 2.69 1.34
N LEU A 18 2.70 2.04 1.82
CA LEU A 18 2.67 0.62 2.14
C LEU A 18 2.36 -0.19 0.89
N VAL A 19 3.26 -1.06 0.49
CA VAL A 19 3.06 -2.01 -0.61
C VAL A 19 3.07 -3.43 -0.04
N THR A 20 2.08 -4.25 -0.33
CA THR A 20 2.03 -5.64 0.12
C THR A 20 1.22 -6.52 -0.83
N SER A 21 1.34 -7.84 -0.74
CA SER A 21 0.51 -8.72 -1.58
C SER A 21 -0.93 -8.75 -1.09
N MET A 22 -1.12 -8.98 0.21
CA MET A 22 -2.42 -9.06 0.86
C MET A 22 -2.35 -8.44 2.26
N THR A 23 -3.42 -7.74 2.64
CA THR A 23 -3.51 -7.13 3.98
C THR A 23 -4.27 -8.01 4.94
N ARG A 24 -3.86 -7.97 6.21
CA ARG A 24 -4.53 -8.60 7.35
C ARG A 24 -4.76 -7.56 8.46
N PRO A 25 -5.56 -7.86 9.50
CA PRO A 25 -5.74 -6.96 10.64
C PRO A 25 -4.42 -6.50 11.29
N ASP A 26 -3.38 -7.33 11.25
CA ASP A 26 -2.04 -7.01 11.76
C ASP A 26 -1.35 -5.85 11.01
N PHE A 27 -1.82 -5.52 9.80
CA PHE A 27 -1.32 -4.39 9.02
C PHE A 27 -1.99 -3.06 9.39
N VAL A 28 -3.07 -3.07 10.18
CA VAL A 28 -3.79 -1.84 10.57
C VAL A 28 -2.86 -0.78 11.21
N PRO A 29 -1.92 -1.13 12.11
CA PRO A 29 -0.98 -0.15 12.67
C PRO A 29 -0.05 0.48 11.62
N LEU A 30 0.30 -0.29 10.57
CA LEU A 30 1.13 0.18 9.45
C LEU A 30 0.32 1.07 8.51
N MET A 31 -0.90 0.66 8.17
CA MET A 31 -1.82 1.45 7.35
C MET A 31 -2.08 2.82 7.97
N LYS A 32 -2.26 2.89 9.30
CA LYS A 32 -2.46 4.16 10.02
C LYS A 32 -1.26 5.12 9.91
N LYS A 33 -0.05 4.60 9.66
CA LYS A 33 1.17 5.39 9.46
C LYS A 33 1.43 5.73 7.99
N ALA A 34 0.80 5.01 7.07
CA ALA A 34 1.05 5.11 5.65
C ALA A 34 0.34 6.33 5.02
N LEU A 35 0.92 6.87 3.94
CA LEU A 35 0.23 7.88 3.10
C LEU A 35 -0.66 7.26 2.04
N ALA A 36 -0.34 6.04 1.61
CA ALA A 36 -1.12 5.29 0.65
C ALA A 36 -0.89 3.79 0.84
N VAL A 37 -1.82 2.97 0.36
CA VAL A 37 -1.73 1.51 0.42
C VAL A 37 -1.89 0.93 -0.98
N ILE A 38 -0.95 0.08 -1.38
CA ILE A 38 -0.98 -0.66 -2.65
C ILE A 38 -0.99 -2.15 -2.33
N THR A 39 -1.96 -2.88 -2.89
CA THR A 39 -2.04 -4.34 -2.74
C THR A 39 -2.13 -5.07 -4.06
N ASP A 40 -1.41 -6.20 -4.18
CA ASP A 40 -1.51 -7.04 -5.37
C ASP A 40 -2.81 -7.82 -5.45
N GLU A 41 -3.33 -8.20 -4.30
CA GLU A 41 -4.55 -8.99 -4.15
C GLU A 41 -5.65 -8.17 -3.48
N GLY A 42 -6.88 -8.60 -3.70
CA GLY A 42 -8.08 -7.94 -3.19
C GLY A 42 -8.84 -7.17 -4.27
N GLY A 43 -10.06 -6.78 -3.92
CA GLY A 43 -10.94 -5.98 -4.76
C GLY A 43 -11.54 -4.82 -3.97
N ILE A 44 -12.52 -4.13 -4.56
CA ILE A 44 -13.13 -2.93 -3.99
C ILE A 44 -13.84 -3.16 -2.63
N THR A 45 -14.21 -4.41 -2.33
CA THR A 45 -14.83 -4.85 -1.07
C THR A 45 -13.84 -5.56 -0.13
N SER A 46 -12.54 -5.57 -0.46
CA SER A 46 -11.53 -6.24 0.37
C SER A 46 -11.27 -5.49 1.68
N HIS A 47 -10.68 -6.21 2.64
CA HIS A 47 -10.21 -5.64 3.90
C HIS A 47 -9.35 -4.38 3.69
N ALA A 48 -8.39 -4.42 2.75
CA ALA A 48 -7.57 -3.27 2.40
C ALA A 48 -8.41 -2.05 1.99
N ALA A 49 -9.36 -2.26 1.08
CA ALA A 49 -10.19 -1.19 0.53
C ALA A 49 -11.12 -0.57 1.59
N VAL A 50 -11.69 -1.39 2.48
CA VAL A 50 -12.56 -0.91 3.56
C VAL A 50 -11.75 -0.08 4.56
N ILE A 51 -10.66 -0.62 5.09
CA ILE A 51 -9.84 0.08 6.10
C ILE A 51 -9.25 1.38 5.55
N CYS A 52 -8.80 1.39 4.28
CA CYS A 52 -8.26 2.61 3.69
C CYS A 52 -9.30 3.71 3.54
N ARG A 53 -10.57 3.36 3.26
CA ARG A 53 -11.68 4.33 3.23
C ARG A 53 -11.95 4.91 4.61
N GLU A 54 -11.92 4.09 5.66
CA GLU A 54 -12.07 4.55 7.04
C GLU A 54 -10.95 5.51 7.45
N PHE A 55 -9.71 5.23 7.04
CA PHE A 55 -8.57 6.11 7.29
C PHE A 55 -8.43 7.27 6.31
N LYS A 56 -9.32 7.38 5.31
CA LYS A 56 -9.27 8.39 4.25
C LYS A 56 -7.93 8.41 3.52
N LEU A 57 -7.33 7.24 3.32
CA LEU A 57 -6.07 7.07 2.63
C LEU A 57 -6.30 6.64 1.17
N PRO A 58 -5.56 7.18 0.20
CA PRO A 58 -5.55 6.65 -1.16
C PRO A 58 -5.11 5.19 -1.15
N CYS A 59 -5.90 4.34 -1.82
CA CYS A 59 -5.65 2.91 -1.86
C CYS A 59 -5.87 2.36 -3.26
N ILE A 60 -4.96 1.50 -3.68
CA ILE A 60 -5.06 0.74 -4.93
C ILE A 60 -4.94 -0.73 -4.56
N VAL A 61 -5.91 -1.53 -4.99
CA VAL A 61 -5.99 -2.96 -4.70
C VAL A 61 -6.05 -3.74 -6.00
N GLY A 62 -5.56 -4.98 -5.99
CA GLY A 62 -5.62 -5.85 -7.15
C GLY A 62 -4.60 -5.50 -8.24
N THR A 63 -3.44 -4.92 -7.89
CA THR A 63 -2.39 -4.56 -8.86
C THR A 63 -1.73 -5.78 -9.52
N LYS A 64 -1.83 -6.97 -8.92
CA LYS A 64 -1.23 -8.25 -9.34
C LYS A 64 0.31 -8.31 -9.43
N ILE A 65 0.97 -7.20 -9.73
CA ILE A 65 2.40 -7.13 -10.03
C ILE A 65 3.16 -6.02 -9.28
N ALA A 66 2.50 -5.22 -8.44
CA ALA A 66 3.13 -4.12 -7.73
C ALA A 66 4.27 -4.58 -6.83
N THR A 67 4.12 -5.64 -6.02
CA THR A 67 5.25 -6.13 -5.18
C THR A 67 6.44 -6.64 -5.99
N LYS A 68 6.25 -6.95 -7.28
CA LYS A 68 7.31 -7.41 -8.18
C LYS A 68 7.96 -6.26 -8.97
N MET A 69 7.18 -5.26 -9.36
CA MET A 69 7.66 -4.11 -10.14
C MET A 69 8.29 -3.04 -9.26
N LEU A 70 7.73 -2.82 -8.07
CA LEU A 70 8.17 -1.81 -7.13
C LEU A 70 9.32 -2.37 -6.27
N LYS A 71 10.18 -1.49 -5.76
CA LYS A 71 11.25 -1.84 -4.80
C LYS A 71 11.27 -0.88 -3.62
N ASP A 72 11.69 -1.36 -2.47
CA ASP A 72 11.88 -0.52 -1.30
C ASP A 72 12.71 0.73 -1.59
N GLY A 73 12.24 1.86 -1.08
CA GLY A 73 12.92 3.15 -1.24
C GLY A 73 12.59 3.93 -2.52
N MET A 74 11.84 3.39 -3.49
CA MET A 74 11.43 4.24 -4.63
C MET A 74 10.38 5.27 -4.22
N MET A 75 10.36 6.36 -4.98
CA MET A 75 9.37 7.42 -4.87
C MET A 75 8.27 7.16 -5.90
N VAL A 76 7.03 7.11 -5.44
CA VAL A 76 5.88 6.84 -6.30
C VAL A 76 4.75 7.80 -5.97
N GLU A 77 4.03 8.23 -6.99
CA GLU A 77 2.76 8.93 -6.87
C GLU A 77 1.63 7.92 -6.94
N VAL A 78 0.68 8.00 -6.01
CA VAL A 78 -0.47 7.09 -5.95
C VAL A 78 -1.75 7.90 -6.12
N ASN A 79 -2.46 7.62 -7.20
CA ASN A 79 -3.78 8.18 -7.45
C ASN A 79 -4.85 7.09 -7.23
N GLY A 80 -5.42 7.05 -6.03
CA GLY A 80 -6.46 6.08 -5.65
C GLY A 80 -7.80 6.27 -6.38
N ASN A 81 -8.08 7.46 -6.91
CA ASN A 81 -9.33 7.72 -7.64
C ASN A 81 -9.30 7.14 -9.05
N HIS A 82 -8.15 7.21 -9.72
CA HIS A 82 -7.97 6.69 -11.08
C HIS A 82 -7.30 5.31 -11.11
N GLY A 83 -6.89 4.78 -9.96
CA GLY A 83 -6.20 3.49 -9.86
C GLY A 83 -4.81 3.51 -10.51
N VAL A 84 -4.11 4.64 -10.47
CA VAL A 84 -2.81 4.81 -11.14
C VAL A 84 -1.69 4.93 -10.13
N VAL A 85 -0.62 4.14 -10.31
CA VAL A 85 0.66 4.31 -9.62
C VAL A 85 1.67 4.81 -10.66
N ARG A 86 2.32 5.95 -10.38
CA ARG A 86 3.42 6.47 -11.22
C ARG A 86 4.73 6.39 -10.44
N ILE A 87 5.76 5.88 -11.09
CA ILE A 87 7.10 5.88 -10.52
C ILE A 87 7.70 7.26 -10.81
N LEU A 88 8.07 7.96 -9.74
CA LEU A 88 8.80 9.22 -9.83
C LEU A 88 10.28 8.84 -9.74
N GLU A 89 10.91 8.63 -10.89
CA GLU A 89 12.36 8.40 -10.94
C GLU A 89 13.11 9.61 -10.38
N LYS A 90 14.34 9.35 -9.92
CA LYS A 90 15.30 10.37 -9.50
C LYS A 90 16.04 10.94 -10.71
#